data_AF-A0A523AS91-F1
#
_entry.id   AF-A0A523AS91-F1
#
_cell.length_a   1.000
_cell.length_b   1.000
_cell.length_c   1.000
_cell.angle_alpha   90.00
_cell.angle_beta   90.00
_cell.angle_gamma   90.00
#
_symmetry.space_group_name_H-M   'P 1'
#
loop_
_entity.id
_entity.type
_entity.pdbx_description
1 polymer ?
#
loop_
_entity_poly.entity_id
_entity_poly.type
_entity_poly.pdbx_seq_one_letter_code
_entity_poly.pdbx_strand_id
1 'polypeptide(L)'
;IPVAAGMICGAAERVPVLMAGGTQMCAVLNLIKHLSPHVLPKLAIGTTRWIVQDRTSDIQGLVSQIAPVPVLAIDLDFSKSKFEGLRAYERGFVKEGVGAGGSCIAAIAKTKGSLDGSSLLREIERSYEWLLGKLNRGERTEHRRA
;
A
#
# COMPACT_ATOMS: atom_id res chain seq x y z
N ILE A 1 1.93 7.39 13.68
CA ILE A 1 1.15 6.39 14.46
C ILE A 1 -0.05 7.03 15.18
N PRO A 2 0.07 7.99 16.12
CA PRO A 2 -1.07 8.48 16.90
C PRO A 2 -2.14 9.17 16.05
N VAL A 3 -1.73 9.97 15.06
CA VAL A 3 -2.66 10.61 14.10
C VAL A 3 -3.48 9.57 13.33
N ALA A 4 -2.83 8.52 12.82
CA ALA A 4 -3.51 7.44 12.12
C ALA A 4 -4.50 6.71 13.04
N ALA A 5 -4.09 6.36 14.26
CA ALA A 5 -4.95 5.70 15.23
C ALA A 5 -6.20 6.53 15.56
N GLY A 6 -6.04 7.84 15.83
CA GLY A 6 -7.16 8.72 16.12
C GLY A 6 -8.13 8.85 14.94
N MET A 7 -7.63 9.03 13.72
CA MET A 7 -8.45 9.07 12.50
C MET A 7 -9.20 7.75 12.29
N ILE A 8 -8.52 6.61 12.48
CA ILE A 8 -9.12 5.29 12.30
C ILE A 8 -10.19 5.03 13.36
N CYS A 9 -9.93 5.30 14.65
CA CYS A 9 -10.93 5.17 15.71
C CYS A 9 -12.18 6.00 15.38
N GLY A 10 -12.01 7.29 15.07
CA GLY A 10 -13.13 8.17 14.76
C GLY A 10 -13.92 7.76 13.51
N ALA A 11 -13.24 7.33 12.45
CA ALA A 11 -13.90 6.83 11.24
C ALA A 11 -14.62 5.49 11.50
N ALA A 12 -14.00 4.59 12.24
CA ALA A 12 -14.50 3.25 12.54
C ALA A 12 -15.74 3.26 13.45
N GLU A 13 -16.03 4.36 14.15
CA GLU A 13 -17.34 4.53 14.78
C GLU A 13 -18.49 4.47 13.75
N ARG A 14 -18.24 4.92 12.51
CA ARG A 14 -19.27 5.13 11.48
C ARG A 14 -19.16 4.17 10.30
N VAL A 15 -17.95 3.87 9.83
CA VAL A 15 -17.71 3.11 8.58
C VAL A 15 -16.57 2.11 8.74
N PRO A 16 -16.54 1.02 7.95
CA PRO A 16 -15.36 0.15 7.87
C PRO A 16 -14.13 0.89 7.38
N VAL A 17 -12.95 0.52 7.89
CA VAL A 17 -11.68 1.18 7.57
C VAL A 17 -10.66 0.17 7.08
N LEU A 18 -10.16 0.40 5.86
CA LEU A 18 -9.00 -0.29 5.32
C LEU A 18 -7.73 0.49 5.67
N MET A 19 -6.94 -0.04 6.60
CA MET A 19 -5.66 0.52 7.04
C MET A 19 -4.58 0.21 6.00
N ALA A 20 -4.28 1.18 5.14
CA ALA A 20 -3.35 1.00 4.02
C ALA A 20 -1.88 1.13 4.48
N GLY A 21 -1.15 0.02 4.46
CA GLY A 21 0.29 -0.02 4.79
C GLY A 21 0.77 -1.40 5.22
N GLY A 22 2.09 -1.50 5.46
CA GLY A 22 2.74 -2.74 5.87
C GLY A 22 2.81 -2.91 7.39
N THR A 23 3.93 -3.41 7.91
CA THR A 23 4.15 -3.66 9.35
C THR A 23 3.91 -2.46 10.25
N GLN A 24 4.07 -1.24 9.74
CA GLN A 24 3.74 0.00 10.43
C GLN A 24 2.27 0.03 10.92
N MET A 25 1.34 -0.59 10.20
CA MET A 25 -0.06 -0.70 10.61
C MET A 25 -0.27 -1.66 11.78
N CYS A 26 0.67 -2.56 12.09
CA CYS A 26 0.60 -3.40 13.29
C CYS A 26 0.74 -2.54 14.56
N ALA A 27 1.65 -1.56 14.57
CA ALA A 27 1.81 -0.64 15.69
C ALA A 27 0.54 0.22 15.90
N VAL A 28 -0.08 0.66 14.80
CA VAL A 28 -1.35 1.40 14.81
C VAL A 28 -2.48 0.52 15.34
N LEU A 29 -2.61 -0.72 14.84
CA LEU A 29 -3.61 -1.68 15.29
C LEU A 29 -3.47 -2.00 16.79
N ASN A 30 -2.24 -2.18 17.29
CA ASN A 30 -2.01 -2.43 18.70
C ASN A 30 -2.43 -1.24 19.57
N LEU A 31 -2.21 -0.01 19.11
CA LEU A 31 -2.69 1.18 19.80
C LEU A 31 -4.24 1.24 19.80
N ILE A 32 -4.88 1.00 18.66
CA ILE A 32 -6.34 0.99 18.54
C ILE A 32 -6.96 -0.09 19.43
N LYS A 33 -6.37 -1.29 19.51
CA LYS A 33 -6.82 -2.38 20.40
C LYS A 33 -6.97 -1.91 21.85
N HIS A 34 -6.07 -1.05 22.33
CA HIS A 34 -6.12 -0.54 23.71
C HIS A 34 -7.02 0.68 23.86
N LEU A 35 -7.12 1.55 22.85
CA LEU A 35 -7.90 2.78 22.93
C LEU A 35 -9.39 2.58 22.60
N SER A 36 -9.72 1.69 21.68
CA SER A 36 -11.07 1.52 21.11
C SER A 36 -11.30 0.08 20.62
N PRO A 37 -11.22 -0.93 21.51
CA PRO A 37 -11.30 -2.34 21.12
C PRO A 37 -12.61 -2.71 20.38
N HIS A 38 -13.70 -2.00 20.64
CA HIS A 38 -15.00 -2.23 20.02
C HIS A 38 -15.02 -1.96 18.52
N VAL A 39 -14.06 -1.18 17.99
CA VAL A 39 -13.99 -0.88 16.55
C VAL A 39 -13.22 -1.93 15.74
N LEU A 40 -12.48 -2.85 16.40
CA LEU A 40 -11.66 -3.87 15.73
C LEU A 40 -12.39 -4.68 14.66
N PRO A 41 -13.67 -5.09 14.83
CA PRO A 41 -14.41 -5.84 13.80
C PRO A 41 -14.65 -5.07 12.50
N LYS A 42 -14.45 -3.75 12.48
CA LYS A 42 -14.62 -2.88 11.31
C LYS A 42 -13.31 -2.59 10.58
N LEU A 43 -12.20 -3.16 11.02
CA LEU A 43 -10.87 -2.90 10.49
C LEU A 43 -10.41 -4.03 9.57
N ALA A 44 -9.62 -3.66 8.57
CA ALA A 44 -8.78 -4.57 7.80
C ALA A 44 -7.46 -3.87 7.48
N ILE A 45 -6.38 -4.62 7.26
CA ILE A 45 -5.11 -4.11 6.75
C ILE A 45 -5.06 -4.36 5.25
N GLY A 46 -4.74 -3.32 4.47
CA GLY A 46 -4.51 -3.41 3.03
C GLY A 46 -3.05 -3.16 2.71
N THR A 47 -2.37 -4.18 2.18
CA THR A 47 -0.95 -4.10 1.82
C THR A 47 -0.68 -4.71 0.44
N THR A 48 0.57 -4.91 0.08
CA THR A 48 1.01 -5.56 -1.17
C THR A 48 1.45 -7.00 -0.93
N ARG A 49 1.44 -7.82 -1.98
CA ARG A 49 1.99 -9.18 -1.90
C ARG A 49 3.45 -9.21 -1.46
N TRP A 50 4.23 -8.18 -1.79
CA TRP A 50 5.65 -8.12 -1.45
C TRP A 50 5.89 -8.02 0.05
N ILE A 51 4.92 -7.51 0.82
CA ILE A 51 4.98 -7.51 2.29
C ILE A 51 4.58 -8.88 2.85
N VAL A 52 3.52 -9.50 2.32
CA VAL A 52 3.05 -10.81 2.82
C VAL A 52 4.02 -11.95 2.47
N GLN A 53 4.74 -11.84 1.34
CA GLN A 53 5.71 -12.83 0.87
C GLN A 53 7.14 -12.54 1.37
N ASP A 54 7.34 -11.49 2.18
CA ASP A 54 8.65 -11.09 2.67
C ASP A 54 9.21 -12.09 3.69
N ARG A 55 10.27 -12.82 3.36
CA ARG A 55 10.89 -13.78 4.30
C ARG A 55 11.55 -13.10 5.51
N THR A 56 11.77 -11.78 5.45
CA THR A 56 12.36 -11.00 6.54
C THR A 56 11.32 -10.33 7.44
N SER A 57 10.02 -10.50 7.14
CA SER A 57 8.94 -9.87 7.89
C SER A 57 7.71 -10.79 8.00
N ASP A 58 7.13 -10.89 9.20
CA ASP A 58 5.92 -11.70 9.43
C ASP A 58 4.73 -10.82 9.84
N ILE A 59 4.15 -10.12 8.86
CA ILE A 59 2.98 -9.27 9.12
C ILE A 59 1.78 -10.10 9.62
N GLN A 60 1.60 -11.33 9.13
CA GLN A 60 0.48 -12.18 9.50
C GLN A 60 0.59 -12.62 10.97
N GLY A 61 1.77 -13.08 11.37
CA GLY A 61 2.06 -13.41 12.76
C GLY A 61 1.89 -12.22 13.68
N LEU A 62 2.44 -11.05 13.32
CA LEU A 62 2.30 -9.82 14.12
C LEU A 62 0.84 -9.42 14.31
N VAL A 63 0.03 -9.43 13.25
CA VAL A 63 -1.40 -9.09 13.34
C VAL A 63 -2.13 -10.11 14.21
N SER A 64 -1.86 -11.41 14.04
CA SER A 64 -2.52 -12.48 14.82
C SER A 64 -2.27 -12.39 16.32
N GLN A 65 -1.09 -11.89 16.73
CA GLN A 65 -0.74 -11.65 18.14
C GLN A 65 -1.49 -10.43 18.72
N ILE A 66 -1.92 -9.50 17.87
CA ILE A 66 -2.59 -8.27 18.28
C ILE A 66 -4.11 -8.49 18.31
N ALA A 67 -4.73 -8.76 17.17
CA ALA A 67 -6.18 -8.89 17.04
C ALA A 67 -6.56 -9.68 15.77
N PRO A 68 -7.73 -10.35 15.74
CA PRO A 68 -8.20 -11.10 14.58
C PRO A 68 -8.71 -10.16 13.46
N VAL A 69 -7.81 -9.37 12.89
CA VAL A 69 -8.08 -8.41 11.82
C VAL A 69 -7.61 -8.97 10.48
N PRO A 70 -8.44 -8.93 9.41
CA PRO A 70 -8.04 -9.40 8.09
C PRO A 70 -6.84 -8.64 7.53
N VAL A 71 -5.93 -9.36 6.86
CA VAL A 71 -4.84 -8.78 6.06
C VAL A 71 -5.10 -9.10 4.59
N LEU A 72 -5.35 -8.06 3.80
CA LEU A 72 -5.58 -8.13 2.37
C LEU A 72 -4.31 -7.68 1.65
N ALA A 73 -3.82 -8.47 0.71
CA ALA A 73 -2.66 -8.15 -0.09
C ALA A 73 -3.04 -8.02 -1.56
N ILE A 74 -2.70 -6.89 -2.19
CA ILE A 74 -2.83 -6.76 -3.63
C ILE A 74 -1.76 -7.60 -4.34
N ASP A 75 -2.20 -8.44 -5.28
CA ASP A 75 -1.34 -9.27 -6.12
C ASP A 75 -0.87 -8.49 -7.38
N LEU A 76 0.00 -7.50 -7.17
CA LEU A 76 0.63 -6.75 -8.28
C LEU A 76 1.87 -7.47 -8.80
N ASP A 77 1.94 -7.73 -10.10
CA ASP A 77 3.12 -8.32 -10.74
C ASP A 77 3.85 -7.30 -11.60
N PHE A 78 5.05 -6.89 -11.17
CA PHE A 78 5.90 -5.96 -11.91
C PHE A 78 6.99 -6.68 -12.73
N SER A 79 7.03 -8.02 -12.74
CA SER A 79 8.07 -8.80 -13.43
C SER A 79 8.17 -8.49 -14.93
N LYS A 80 7.02 -8.21 -15.56
CA LYS A 80 6.91 -7.89 -16.99
C LYS A 80 7.00 -6.40 -17.30
N SER A 81 7.25 -5.54 -16.31
CA SER A 81 7.31 -4.11 -16.56
C SER A 81 8.45 -3.75 -17.49
N LYS A 82 8.25 -2.77 -18.38
CA LYS A 82 9.32 -2.23 -19.24
C LYS A 82 10.38 -1.46 -18.44
N PHE A 83 10.04 -0.97 -17.24
CA PHE A 83 10.93 -0.17 -16.42
C PHE A 83 11.68 -1.00 -15.37
N GLU A 84 13.00 -0.90 -15.35
CA GLU A 84 13.83 -1.62 -14.37
C GLU A 84 13.52 -1.21 -12.91
N GLY A 85 13.25 0.07 -12.69
CA GLY A 85 12.88 0.58 -11.36
C GLY A 85 11.60 -0.05 -10.80
N LEU A 86 10.65 -0.40 -11.66
CA LEU A 86 9.44 -1.13 -11.24
C LEU A 86 9.74 -2.62 -11.03
N ARG A 87 10.52 -3.25 -11.94
CA ARG A 87 10.95 -4.65 -11.75
C ARG A 87 11.76 -4.87 -10.46
N ALA A 88 12.33 -3.83 -9.86
CA ALA A 88 13.03 -3.92 -8.59
C ALA A 88 12.13 -4.38 -7.43
N TYR A 89 10.81 -4.12 -7.48
CA TYR A 89 9.89 -4.59 -6.44
C TYR A 89 9.89 -6.12 -6.30
N GLU A 90 10.05 -6.83 -7.43
CA GLU A 90 10.17 -8.29 -7.48
C GLU A 90 11.40 -8.84 -6.77
N ARG A 91 12.42 -8.00 -6.58
CA ARG A 91 13.65 -8.35 -5.86
C ARG A 91 13.62 -7.90 -4.40
N GLY A 92 12.46 -7.46 -3.90
CA GLY A 92 12.27 -7.03 -2.52
C GLY A 92 12.63 -5.56 -2.26
N PHE A 93 12.78 -4.73 -3.28
CA PHE A 93 12.96 -3.28 -3.09
C PHE A 93 11.62 -2.57 -2.89
N VAL A 94 11.59 -1.55 -2.05
CA VAL A 94 10.42 -0.71 -1.68
C VAL A 94 9.30 -1.48 -0.97
N LYS A 95 8.73 -2.50 -1.62
CA LYS A 95 7.63 -3.38 -1.16
C LYS A 95 6.31 -2.66 -0.89
N GLU A 96 6.30 -1.55 -0.16
CA GLU A 96 5.10 -0.81 0.25
C GLU A 96 5.45 0.66 0.51
N GLY A 97 4.43 1.51 0.55
CA GLY A 97 4.55 2.91 0.95
C GLY A 97 3.35 3.72 0.52
N VAL A 98 3.18 4.91 1.11
CA VAL A 98 2.17 5.91 0.71
C VAL A 98 0.72 5.39 0.59
N GLY A 99 0.41 4.27 1.24
CA GLY A 99 -0.91 3.62 1.15
C GLY A 99 -1.19 2.93 -0.21
N ALA A 100 -0.15 2.56 -0.96
CA ALA A 100 -0.27 2.01 -2.31
C ALA A 100 -1.07 0.71 -2.34
N GLY A 101 -0.75 -0.26 -1.48
CA GLY A 101 -1.46 -1.55 -1.43
C GLY A 101 -2.96 -1.38 -1.16
N GLY A 102 -3.31 -0.67 -0.09
CA GLY A 102 -4.71 -0.41 0.27
C GLY A 102 -5.47 0.41 -0.78
N SER A 103 -4.83 1.38 -1.44
CA SER A 103 -5.47 2.17 -2.50
C SER A 103 -5.80 1.31 -3.73
N CYS A 104 -4.90 0.40 -4.11
CA CYS A 104 -5.15 -0.55 -5.20
C CYS A 104 -6.32 -1.49 -4.88
N ILE A 105 -6.33 -2.05 -3.66
CA ILE A 105 -7.44 -2.90 -3.17
C ILE A 105 -8.77 -2.13 -3.23
N ALA A 106 -8.79 -0.89 -2.74
CA ALA A 106 -9.97 -0.04 -2.77
C ALA A 106 -10.46 0.24 -4.20
N ALA A 107 -9.55 0.50 -5.15
CA ALA A 107 -9.89 0.73 -6.54
C ALA A 107 -10.53 -0.51 -7.20
N ILE A 108 -9.94 -1.69 -6.99
CA ILE A 108 -10.49 -2.95 -7.50
C ILE A 108 -11.86 -3.24 -6.88
N ALA A 109 -11.99 -3.09 -5.56
CA ALA A 109 -13.26 -3.30 -4.86
C ALA A 109 -14.35 -2.33 -5.35
N LYS A 110 -14.02 -1.04 -5.48
CA LYS A 110 -14.95 0.00 -5.94
C LYS A 110 -15.45 -0.24 -7.36
N THR A 111 -14.58 -0.76 -8.22
CA THR A 111 -14.89 -1.06 -9.62
C THR A 111 -15.45 -2.47 -9.82
N LYS A 112 -15.68 -3.21 -8.73
CA LYS A 112 -16.19 -4.60 -8.75
C LYS A 112 -15.35 -5.50 -9.65
N GLY A 113 -14.03 -5.29 -9.65
CA GLY A 113 -13.08 -6.09 -10.42
C GLY A 113 -12.97 -5.72 -11.90
N SER A 114 -13.61 -4.63 -12.38
CA SER A 114 -13.34 -4.15 -13.75
C SER A 114 -11.92 -3.58 -13.88
N LEU A 115 -11.32 -3.13 -12.78
CA LEU A 115 -9.87 -2.95 -12.67
C LEU A 115 -9.25 -4.20 -12.03
N ASP A 116 -8.12 -4.60 -12.58
CA ASP A 116 -7.28 -5.71 -12.12
C ASP A 116 -5.80 -5.27 -11.99
N GLY A 117 -4.94 -6.17 -11.52
CA GLY A 117 -3.51 -5.89 -11.36
C GLY A 117 -2.83 -5.47 -12.67
N SER A 118 -3.26 -6.02 -13.81
CA SER A 118 -2.74 -5.65 -15.12
C SER A 118 -3.13 -4.23 -15.52
N SER A 119 -4.36 -3.82 -15.23
CA SER A 119 -4.85 -2.47 -15.47
C SER A 119 -4.13 -1.45 -14.60
N LEU A 120 -3.89 -1.78 -13.34
CA LEU A 120 -3.09 -0.97 -12.43
C LEU A 120 -1.64 -0.85 -12.91
N LEU A 121 -1.00 -1.95 -13.32
CA LEU A 121 0.37 -1.92 -13.86
C LEU A 121 0.47 -0.96 -15.05
N ARG A 122 -0.46 -1.03 -16.01
CA ARG A 122 -0.46 -0.12 -17.17
C ARG A 122 -0.50 1.35 -16.77
N GLU A 123 -1.36 1.72 -15.80
CA GLU A 123 -1.44 3.10 -15.32
C GLU A 123 -0.22 3.53 -14.51
N ILE A 124 0.38 2.61 -13.74
CA ILE A 124 1.64 2.84 -13.03
C ILE A 124 2.77 3.10 -14.03
N GLU A 125 2.89 2.28 -15.07
CA GLU A 125 3.89 2.48 -16.13
C GLU A 125 3.70 3.79 -16.88
N ARG A 126 2.46 4.15 -17.22
CA ARG A 126 2.13 5.43 -17.86
C ARG A 126 2.56 6.62 -16.98
N SER A 127 2.27 6.53 -15.69
CA SER A 127 2.67 7.56 -14.71
C SER A 127 4.20 7.64 -14.58
N TYR A 128 4.87 6.49 -14.54
CA TYR A 128 6.32 6.38 -14.44
C TYR A 128 7.01 6.98 -15.68
N GLU A 129 6.52 6.67 -16.88
CA GLU A 129 7.00 7.23 -18.14
C GLU A 129 6.89 8.76 -18.18
N TRP A 130 5.76 9.29 -17.72
CA TRP A 130 5.54 10.73 -17.64
C TRP A 130 6.50 11.41 -16.65
N LEU A 131 6.77 10.78 -15.49
CA LEU A 131 7.72 11.29 -14.50
C LEU A 131 9.15 11.35 -15.08
N LEU A 132 9.60 10.28 -15.73
CA LEU A 132 10.90 10.26 -16.41
C LEU A 132 10.99 11.32 -17.51
N GLY A 133 9.93 11.50 -18.30
CA GLY A 133 9.87 12.54 -19.32
C GLY A 133 9.96 13.96 -18.75
N LYS A 134 9.47 14.19 -17.53
CA LYS A 134 9.62 15.48 -16.83
C LYS A 134 11.04 15.69 -16.31
N LEU A 135 11.64 14.68 -15.69
CA LEU A 135 13.02 14.75 -15.19
C LEU A 135 14.00 15.07 -16.34
N ASN A 136 13.86 14.36 -17.47
CA ASN A 136 14.68 14.57 -18.66
C ASN A 136 14.52 15.96 -19.31
N ARG A 137 13.41 16.67 -19.04
CA ARG A 137 13.19 18.05 -19.49
C ARG A 137 13.77 19.06 -18.50
N GLY A 138 13.68 18.78 -17.20
CA GLY A 138 14.28 19.61 -16.14
C GLY A 138 15.80 19.69 -16.24
N GLU A 139 16.46 18.55 -16.44
CA GLU A 139 17.93 18.47 -16.62
C GLU A 139 18.41 19.26 -17.85
N ARG A 140 17.66 19.21 -18.95
CA ARG A 140 17.97 19.99 -20.17
C ARG A 140 17.81 21.49 -19.99
N THR A 141 16.91 21.94 -19.11
CA THR A 141 16.75 23.37 -18.82
C THR A 141 17.81 23.91 -17.87
N GLU A 142 18.37 23.10 -16.99
CA GLU A 142 19.47 23.49 -16.11
C GLU A 142 20.80 23.53 -16.85
N HIS A 143 21.10 22.57 -17.73
CA HIS A 143 22.29 22.58 -18.58
C HIS A 143 22.31 23.67 -19.67
N ARG A 144 21.17 24.31 -19.97
CA ARG A 144 21.11 25.47 -20.88
C ARG A 144 21.27 26.81 -20.16
N ARG A 145 21.35 26.82 -18.82
CA ARG A 145 21.50 28.01 -17.98
C ARG A 145 22.88 28.11 -17.30
N ALA A 146 23.74 27.13 -17.52
CA ALA A 146 25.17 27.17 -17.17
C ALA A 146 25.99 27.48 -18.43
#